data_AF-A0AA35WX17-F1
#
_entry.id   AF-A0AA35WX17-F1
#
_cell.length_a   1.000
_cell.length_b   1.000
_cell.length_c   1.000
_cell.angle_alpha   90.00
_cell.angle_beta   90.00
_cell.angle_gamma   90.00
#
_symmetry.space_group_name_H-M   'P 1'
#
loop_
_entity.id
_entity.type
_entity.pdbx_description
1 polymer ?
#
loop_
_entity_poly.entity_id
_entity_poly.type
_entity_poly.pdbx_seq_one_letter_code
_entity_poly.pdbx_strand_id
1 'polypeptide(L)'
;MYHLLHAGLTPANGHSGFHRVEVNEKPNVKSGDYFHYLHHRYFDCNYGTTQVPLDKWFGSFHDGSPRAHEAMRGRHRRIKLGRKYLPQTGPTGARRVAQARGARYRAEV
;
A
#
# COMPACT_ATOMS: atom_id res chain seq x y z
N MET A 1 7.84 7.18 29.50
CA MET A 1 9.23 7.22 28.99
C MET A 1 9.54 6.13 27.96
N TYR A 2 9.15 4.87 28.15
CA TYR A 2 9.41 3.78 27.18
C TYR A 2 8.94 4.07 25.73
N HIS A 3 7.69 4.55 25.54
CA HIS A 3 7.13 4.76 24.21
C HIS A 3 7.85 5.83 23.38
N LEU A 4 8.37 6.90 24.00
CA LEU A 4 9.11 7.95 23.30
C LEU A 4 10.46 7.43 22.79
N LEU A 5 11.19 6.70 23.63
CA LEU A 5 12.46 6.07 23.23
C LEU A 5 12.24 5.02 22.14
N HIS A 6 11.19 4.20 22.29
CA HIS A 6 10.82 3.21 21.28
C HIS A 6 10.47 3.90 19.94
N ALA A 7 9.61 4.91 19.93
CA ALA A 7 9.23 5.61 18.71
C ALA A 7 10.42 6.33 18.03
N GLY A 8 11.38 6.85 18.80
CA GLY A 8 12.55 7.55 18.26
C GLY A 8 13.66 6.64 17.74
N LEU A 9 13.92 5.50 18.39
CA LEU A 9 15.07 4.63 18.05
C LEU A 9 14.73 3.51 17.07
N THR A 10 13.50 2.96 17.15
CA THR A 10 13.11 1.79 16.34
C THR A 10 13.16 2.02 14.82
N PRO A 11 12.86 3.22 14.27
CA PRO A 11 12.97 3.47 12.84
C PRO A 11 14.42 3.34 12.31
N ALA A 12 15.42 3.61 13.15
CA ALA A 12 16.82 3.62 12.74
C ALA A 12 17.28 2.27 12.15
N ASN A 13 16.75 1.15 12.67
CA ASN A 13 17.03 -0.16 12.13
C ASN A 13 16.53 -0.24 10.68
N GLY A 14 15.22 -0.10 10.47
CA GLY A 14 14.51 -0.32 9.20
C GLY A 14 14.91 0.58 8.02
N HIS A 15 15.60 1.70 8.27
CA HIS A 15 16.03 2.66 7.25
C HIS A 15 17.51 2.53 6.86
N SER A 16 18.23 1.55 7.41
CA SER A 16 19.63 1.26 7.04
C SER A 16 19.82 0.89 5.57
N GLY A 17 18.75 0.47 4.87
CA GLY A 17 18.80 0.01 3.47
C GLY A 17 19.33 -1.41 3.29
N PHE A 18 19.83 -2.05 4.36
CA PHE A 18 20.34 -3.42 4.35
C PHE A 18 19.36 -4.37 5.03
N HIS A 19 19.34 -5.63 4.61
CA HIS A 19 18.52 -6.67 5.27
C HIS A 19 19.17 -7.15 6.59
N ARG A 20 20.50 -7.25 6.60
CA ARG A 20 21.31 -7.66 7.74
C ARG A 20 22.57 -6.79 7.79
N VAL A 21 22.98 -6.45 9.01
CA VAL A 21 24.27 -5.84 9.30
C VAL A 21 25.12 -6.88 10.02
N GLU A 22 26.31 -7.11 9.48
CA GLU A 22 27.32 -7.98 10.07
C GLU A 22 28.23 -7.15 10.98
N VAL A 23 28.44 -7.65 12.20
CA VAL A 23 29.34 -7.02 13.17
C VAL A 23 30.30 -8.10 13.62
N ASN A 24 31.61 -7.89 13.43
CA ASN A 24 32.66 -8.86 13.73
C ASN A 24 32.41 -10.22 13.06
N GLU A 25 32.18 -10.22 11.74
CA GLU A 25 32.02 -11.42 10.90
C GLU A 25 30.88 -12.37 11.32
N LYS A 26 29.96 -11.88 12.15
CA LYS A 26 28.78 -12.60 12.61
C LYS A 26 27.52 -11.81 12.24
N PRO A 27 26.48 -12.48 11.70
CA PRO A 27 25.24 -11.83 11.32
C PRO A 27 24.43 -11.47 12.56
N ASN A 28 24.66 -10.27 13.10
CA ASN A 28 24.23 -9.95 14.46
C ASN A 28 23.00 -9.04 14.52
N VAL A 29 22.64 -8.32 13.45
CA VAL A 29 21.50 -7.39 13.50
C VAL A 29 20.65 -7.49 12.23
N LYS A 30 19.38 -7.85 12.38
CA LYS A 30 18.38 -7.76 11.29
C LYS A 30 17.98 -6.29 11.16
N SER A 31 18.51 -5.61 10.16
CA SER A 31 18.31 -4.17 9.98
C SER A 31 17.18 -3.84 9.02
N GLY A 32 16.63 -4.78 8.26
CA GLY A 32 15.51 -4.50 7.36
C GLY A 32 14.54 -5.66 7.26
N ASP A 33 13.25 -5.35 7.19
CA ASP A 33 12.21 -6.35 6.92
C ASP A 33 11.57 -6.12 5.55
N TYR A 34 11.32 -7.22 4.83
CA TYR A 34 10.79 -7.15 3.47
C TYR A 34 9.40 -6.52 3.43
N PHE A 35 8.58 -6.72 4.48
CA PHE A 35 7.28 -6.08 4.63
C PHE A 35 7.38 -4.55 4.60
N HIS A 36 8.33 -4.00 5.35
CA HIS A 36 8.55 -2.55 5.45
C HIS A 36 9.23 -2.00 4.19
N TYR A 37 10.13 -2.77 3.57
CA TYR A 37 10.67 -2.41 2.25
C TYR A 37 9.56 -2.26 1.21
N LEU A 38 8.61 -3.20 1.16
CA LEU A 38 7.47 -3.12 0.25
C LEU A 38 6.57 -1.92 0.55
N HIS A 39 6.36 -1.57 1.81
CA HIS A 39 5.64 -0.36 2.22
C HIS A 39 6.31 0.93 1.68
N HIS A 40 7.64 1.04 1.81
CA HIS A 40 8.38 2.20 1.26
C HIS A 40 8.43 2.20 -0.27
N ARG A 41 8.50 1.03 -0.91
CA ARG A 41 8.49 0.90 -2.37
C ARG A 41 7.12 1.19 -2.97
N TYR A 42 6.05 0.81 -2.29
CA TYR A 42 4.67 0.91 -2.77
C TYR A 42 3.80 1.60 -1.71
N PHE A 43 3.37 2.82 -2.02
CA PHE A 43 2.57 3.67 -1.15
C PHE A 43 1.25 3.04 -0.63
N ASP A 44 0.63 2.14 -1.40
CA ASP A 44 -0.70 1.56 -1.09
C ASP A 44 -0.62 0.12 -0.55
N CYS A 45 0.29 -0.14 0.40
CA CYS A 45 0.37 -1.45 1.06
C CYS A 45 1.01 -1.40 2.45
N ASN A 46 0.82 -2.47 3.24
CA ASN A 46 1.59 -2.78 4.45
C ASN A 46 1.67 -1.62 5.47
N TYR A 47 0.55 -0.97 5.80
CA TYR A 47 0.50 0.21 6.67
C TYR A 47 0.78 -0.09 8.14
N GLY A 48 0.48 -1.30 8.58
CA GLY A 48 0.63 -1.71 9.97
C GLY A 48 1.99 -2.34 10.23
N THR A 49 1.95 -3.43 10.98
CA THR A 49 3.12 -4.25 11.26
C THR A 49 2.78 -5.71 10.98
N THR A 50 3.81 -6.56 10.87
CA THR A 50 3.60 -7.99 10.62
C THR A 50 2.99 -8.73 11.81
N GLN A 51 3.03 -8.17 13.02
CA GLN A 51 2.51 -8.82 14.23
C GLN A 51 0.97 -8.76 14.30
N VAL A 52 0.36 -7.70 13.80
CA VAL A 52 -1.10 -7.53 13.80
C VAL A 52 -1.59 -7.60 12.36
N PRO A 53 -2.48 -8.54 11.98
CA PRO A 53 -2.85 -8.81 10.59
C PRO A 53 -3.83 -7.78 9.99
N LEU A 54 -3.70 -6.49 10.35
CA LEU A 54 -4.57 -5.41 9.88
C LEU A 54 -4.59 -5.33 8.36
N ASP A 55 -3.41 -5.37 7.72
CA ASP A 55 -3.31 -5.32 6.26
C ASP A 55 -3.95 -6.53 5.57
N LYS A 56 -4.03 -7.69 6.24
CA LYS A 56 -4.74 -8.86 5.72
C LYS A 56 -6.25 -8.70 5.86
N TRP A 57 -6.72 -8.16 6.99
CA TRP A 57 -8.13 -7.90 7.23
C TRP A 57 -8.72 -6.84 6.30
N PHE A 58 -7.99 -5.74 6.08
CA PHE A 58 -8.43 -4.65 5.22
C PHE A 58 -8.00 -4.80 3.75
N GLY A 59 -7.20 -5.83 3.44
CA GLY A 59 -6.83 -6.19 2.08
C GLY A 59 -5.73 -5.30 1.45
N SER A 60 -4.90 -4.65 2.26
CA SER A 60 -3.71 -3.89 1.84
C SER A 60 -2.39 -4.69 1.95
N PHE A 61 -2.45 -5.96 2.37
CA PHE A 61 -1.27 -6.82 2.52
C PHE A 61 -0.55 -7.08 1.19
N HIS A 62 0.77 -6.96 1.21
CA HIS A 62 1.64 -7.23 0.08
C HIS A 62 2.89 -8.00 0.52
N ASP A 63 3.06 -9.21 -0.02
CA ASP A 63 4.17 -10.13 0.27
C ASP A 63 5.23 -10.18 -0.84
N GLY A 64 5.08 -9.38 -1.89
CA GLY A 64 5.98 -9.37 -3.05
C GLY A 64 5.55 -10.31 -4.17
N SER A 65 4.52 -11.13 -3.96
CA SER A 65 4.01 -12.04 -4.99
C SER A 65 3.36 -11.27 -6.15
N PRO A 66 3.37 -11.84 -7.37
CA PRO A 66 2.65 -11.26 -8.51
C PRO A 66 1.16 -11.04 -8.23
N ARG A 67 0.54 -11.97 -7.49
CA ARG A 67 -0.87 -11.90 -7.09
C ARG A 67 -1.16 -10.69 -6.20
N ALA A 68 -0.35 -10.46 -5.16
CA ALA A 68 -0.49 -9.29 -4.30
C ALA A 68 -0.29 -7.99 -5.09
N HIS A 69 0.66 -7.99 -6.01
CA HIS A 69 0.94 -6.85 -6.86
C HIS A 69 -0.20 -6.54 -7.85
N GLU A 70 -0.86 -7.56 -8.40
CA GLU A 70 -2.06 -7.41 -9.21
C GLU A 70 -3.26 -6.91 -8.41
N ALA A 71 -3.45 -7.40 -7.19
CA ALA A 71 -4.52 -6.94 -6.31
C ALA A 71 -4.39 -5.44 -6.00
N MET A 72 -3.19 -4.97 -5.65
CA MET A 72 -2.89 -3.54 -5.45
C MET A 72 -3.18 -2.71 -6.71
N ARG A 73 -2.67 -3.14 -7.87
CA ARG A 73 -2.95 -2.45 -9.15
C ARG A 73 -4.45 -2.46 -9.48
N GLY A 74 -5.18 -3.51 -9.13
CA GLY A 74 -6.62 -3.62 -9.25
C GLY A 74 -7.37 -2.57 -8.43
N ARG A 75 -6.97 -2.37 -7.15
CA ARG A 75 -7.52 -1.31 -6.29
C ARG A 75 -7.31 0.07 -6.91
N HIS A 76 -6.10 0.37 -7.39
CA HIS A 76 -5.81 1.64 -8.06
C HIS A 76 -6.68 1.86 -9.31
N ARG A 77 -6.91 0.82 -10.12
CA ARG A 77 -7.81 0.91 -11.29
C ARG A 77 -9.25 1.21 -10.88
N ARG A 78 -9.76 0.53 -9.84
CA ARG A 78 -11.10 0.76 -9.30
C ARG A 78 -11.28 2.19 -8.80
N ILE A 79 -10.31 2.73 -8.06
CA ILE A 79 -10.36 4.12 -7.57
C ILE A 79 -10.36 5.11 -8.73
N LYS A 80 -9.48 4.92 -9.72
CA LYS A 80 -9.44 5.76 -10.93
C LYS A 80 -10.75 5.72 -11.71
N LEU A 81 -11.35 4.53 -11.84
CA LEU A 81 -12.63 4.35 -12.50
C LEU A 81 -13.76 5.03 -11.71
N GLY A 82 -13.85 4.79 -10.40
CA GLY A 82 -14.83 5.43 -9.52
C GLY A 82 -14.73 6.95 -9.57
N ARG A 83 -13.51 7.51 -9.60
CA ARG A 83 -13.29 8.96 -9.77
C ARG A 83 -13.75 9.50 -11.12
N LYS A 84 -13.72 8.70 -12.19
CA LYS A 84 -14.24 9.08 -13.51
C LYS A 84 -15.78 9.15 -13.53
N TYR A 85 -16.45 8.37 -12.68
CA TYR A 85 -17.92 8.30 -12.60
C TYR A 85 -18.53 9.03 -11.40
N LEU A 86 -17.72 9.51 -10.45
CA LEU A 86 -18.16 10.42 -9.40
C LEU A 86 -18.49 11.79 -10.03
N PRO A 87 -19.63 12.41 -9.68
CA PRO A 87 -19.88 13.80 -10.08
C PRO A 87 -18.78 14.66 -9.47
N GLN A 88 -17.99 15.31 -10.34
CA GLN A 88 -16.99 16.30 -9.92
C GLN A 88 -17.75 17.52 -9.37
N THR A 89 -18.12 17.50 -8.09
CA THR A 89 -18.73 18.67 -7.44
C THR A 89 -17.61 19.67 -7.17
N GLY A 90 -17.40 20.59 -8.11
CA GLY A 90 -16.64 21.80 -7.83
C GLY A 90 -17.37 22.69 -6.82
N PRO A 91 -16.69 23.65 -6.18
CA PRO A 91 -17.28 24.56 -5.19
C PRO A 91 -18.37 25.49 -5.75
N THR A 92 -18.63 25.46 -7.05
CA THR A 92 -19.76 26.10 -7.72
C THR A 92 -20.56 25.03 -8.46
N GLY A 93 -21.86 24.92 -8.16
CA GLY A 93 -22.78 23.86 -8.58
C GLY A 93 -23.09 23.77 -10.08
N ALA A 94 -22.10 23.89 -10.97
CA ALA A 94 -22.24 23.58 -12.38
C ALA A 94 -22.02 22.08 -12.62
N ARG A 95 -23.11 21.30 -12.65
CA ARG A 95 -23.09 19.89 -13.04
C ARG A 95 -22.62 19.77 -14.49
N ARG A 96 -21.36 19.39 -14.73
CA ARG A 96 -20.96 18.85 -16.04
C ARG A 96 -21.45 17.41 -16.14
N VAL A 97 -22.45 17.20 -16.99
CA VAL A 97 -22.94 15.86 -17.35
C VAL A 97 -21.83 15.17 -18.15
N ALA A 98 -21.12 14.23 -17.53
CA ALA A 98 -20.17 13.39 -18.26
C ALA A 98 -20.98 12.42 -19.13
N GLN A 99 -21.00 12.68 -20.44
CA GLN A 99 -21.64 11.84 -21.43
C GLN A 99 -20.96 10.45 -21.42
N ALA A 100 -21.64 9.46 -20.86
CA ALA A 100 -21.20 8.07 -20.89
C ALA A 100 -21.28 7.54 -22.34
N ARG A 101 -20.23 7.73 -23.11
CA ARG A 101 -20.07 7.03 -24.40
C ARG A 101 -19.52 5.63 -24.15
N GLY A 102 -20.38 4.63 -24.37
CA GLY A 102 -20.01 3.29 -24.84
C GLY A 102 -19.44 2.31 -23.80
N ALA A 103 -20.32 1.50 -23.22
CA ALA A 103 -19.98 0.12 -22.84
C ALA A 103 -21.25 -0.72 -22.96
N ARG A 104 -21.49 -1.25 -24.18
CA ARG A 104 -22.48 -2.30 -24.39
C ARG A 104 -21.88 -3.59 -23.80
N TYR A 105 -22.44 -4.10 -22.71
CA TYR A 105 -22.28 -5.49 -22.32
C TYR A 105 -23.57 -6.21 -22.71
N ARG A 106 -23.48 -7.09 -23.70
CA ARG A 106 -24.52 -8.08 -24.01
C ARG A 106 -23.93 -9.43 -23.61
N ALA A 107 -24.32 -9.93 -22.45
CA ALA A 107 -24.17 -11.32 -22.10
C ALA A 107 -25.52 -11.98 -22.43
N GLU A 108 -25.54 -12.82 -23.44
CA GLU A 108 -26.60 -13.80 -23.68
C GLU A 108 -25.97 -15.20 -23.48
N VAL A 109 -26.82 -16.09 -22.95
CA VAL A 109 -26.61 -17.47 -22.48
C VAL A 109 -25.68 -18.35 -23.31
#